data_AF-A0A0F9RPN7-F1
#
_entry.id   AF-A0A0F9RPN7-F1
#
_cell.length_a   1.000
_cell.length_b   1.000
_cell.length_c   1.000
_cell.angle_alpha   90.00
_cell.angle_beta   90.00
_cell.angle_gamma   90.00
#
_symmetry.space_group_name_H-M   'P 1'
#
loop_
_entity.id
_entity.type
_entity.pdbx_description
1 polymer ?
#
loop_
_entity_poly.entity_id
_entity_poly.type
_entity_poly.pdbx_seq_one_letter_code
_entity_poly.pdbx_strand_id
1 'polypeptide(L)'
;MKRTRSKPKDKPVEKKSRALFDMPTWQENEWQGMPEFVQEDLTLHSLVVHFQTKEDIEAFSKLVDQQITSKTKFIWYPKVTQEQLEKLRFVDEEE
;
A
#
# COMPACT_ATOMS: atom_id res chain seq x y z
N MET A 1 34.45 -32.77 36.31
CA MET A 1 35.29 -31.75 35.63
C MET A 1 34.39 -30.67 35.03
N LYS A 2 34.40 -29.44 35.55
CA LYS A 2 33.62 -28.32 35.01
C LYS A 2 34.52 -27.50 34.07
N ARG A 3 34.24 -27.50 32.77
CA ARG A 3 34.95 -26.67 31.78
C ARG A 3 34.40 -25.24 31.83
N THR A 4 35.19 -24.27 32.24
CA THR A 4 34.86 -22.84 32.11
C THR A 4 35.25 -22.38 30.71
N ARG A 5 34.31 -21.74 30.00
CA ARG A 5 34.52 -21.22 28.64
C ARG A 5 35.01 -19.77 28.77
N SER A 6 36.23 -19.46 28.33
CA SER A 6 36.73 -18.09 28.33
C SER A 6 36.10 -17.27 27.20
N LYS A 7 35.78 -16.00 27.47
CA LYS A 7 35.26 -15.05 26.46
C LYS A 7 36.40 -14.57 25.56
N PRO A 8 36.23 -14.50 24.22
CA PRO A 8 37.24 -13.95 23.34
C PRO A 8 37.27 -12.41 23.44
N LYS A 9 38.47 -11.83 23.36
CA LYS A 9 38.70 -10.38 23.42
C LYS A 9 38.30 -9.71 22.10
N ASP A 10 37.48 -8.66 22.19
CA ASP A 10 37.08 -7.83 21.05
C ASP A 10 38.29 -7.09 20.45
N LYS A 11 38.47 -7.20 19.12
CA LYS A 11 39.36 -6.31 18.36
C LYS A 11 38.56 -5.10 17.88
N PRO A 12 39.12 -3.88 17.88
CA PRO A 12 38.37 -2.69 17.48
C PRO A 12 38.19 -2.69 15.96
N VAL A 13 36.94 -2.61 15.51
CA VAL A 13 36.57 -2.42 14.10
C VAL A 13 36.72 -0.92 13.79
N GLU A 14 37.64 -0.57 12.90
CA GLU A 14 37.82 0.81 12.42
C GLU A 14 36.56 1.30 11.70
N LYS A 15 35.95 2.36 12.24
CA LYS A 15 34.71 2.99 11.73
C LYS A 15 35.05 4.00 10.63
N LYS A 16 35.27 3.54 9.40
CA LYS A 16 35.55 4.43 8.24
C LYS A 16 34.36 4.75 7.33
N SER A 17 33.12 4.50 7.75
CA SER A 17 31.93 4.68 6.88
C SER A 17 30.96 5.80 7.27
N ARG A 18 31.27 6.63 8.28
CA ARG A 18 30.33 7.67 8.76
C ARG A 18 30.17 8.88 7.82
N ALA A 19 31.18 9.23 7.04
CA ALA A 19 31.21 10.50 6.31
C ALA A 19 30.40 10.55 5.00
N LEU A 20 29.88 9.42 4.51
CA LEU A 20 29.13 9.34 3.23
C LEU A 20 27.63 9.63 3.39
N PHE A 21 27.09 9.52 4.61
CA PHE A 21 25.67 9.73 4.91
C PHE A 21 25.37 11.11 5.51
N ASP A 22 26.39 11.93 5.78
CA ASP A 22 26.25 13.29 6.37
C ASP A 22 26.25 14.41 5.29
N MET A 23 26.18 14.07 4.00
CA MET A 23 26.05 15.07 2.93
C MET A 23 24.58 15.38 2.67
N PRO A 24 24.18 16.66 2.67
CA PRO A 24 22.80 17.04 2.37
C PRO A 24 22.49 16.62 0.93
N THR A 25 21.51 15.74 0.79
CA THR A 25 21.05 15.28 -0.52
C THR A 25 20.25 16.41 -1.19
N TRP A 26 20.20 16.46 -2.52
CA TRP A 26 19.36 17.41 -3.25
C TRP A 26 17.88 17.35 -2.79
N GLN A 27 17.45 16.20 -2.27
CA GLN A 27 16.14 15.97 -1.67
C GLN A 27 15.89 16.91 -0.48
N GLU A 28 16.87 17.15 0.39
CA GLU A 28 16.69 18.01 1.58
C GLU A 28 16.60 19.50 1.24
N ASN A 29 17.21 19.93 0.14
CA ASN A 29 17.22 21.33 -0.31
C ASN A 29 16.00 21.67 -1.18
N GLU A 30 15.60 20.75 -2.07
CA GLU A 30 14.55 20.99 -3.05
C GLU A 30 13.16 20.55 -2.56
N TRP A 31 13.07 19.63 -1.58
CA TRP A 31 11.79 19.15 -1.04
C TRP A 31 11.43 19.81 0.29
N GLN A 32 11.49 21.14 0.32
CA GLN A 32 11.04 21.92 1.48
C GLN A 32 9.62 22.44 1.27
N GLY A 33 8.71 22.09 2.18
CA GLY A 33 7.34 22.62 2.18
C GLY A 33 6.37 21.95 1.20
N MET A 34 6.67 20.76 0.68
CA MET A 34 5.68 19.98 -0.08
C MET A 34 4.55 19.56 0.88
N PRO A 35 3.30 19.97 0.60
CA PRO A 35 2.18 19.57 1.45
C PRO A 35 1.99 18.05 1.40
N GLU A 36 1.56 17.48 2.53
CA GLU A 36 1.20 16.08 2.58
C GLU A 36 -0.07 15.86 1.76
N PHE A 37 -0.06 14.86 0.88
CA PHE A 37 -1.25 14.50 0.11
C PHE A 37 -2.25 13.79 1.03
N VAL A 38 -3.45 14.36 1.17
CA VAL A 38 -4.53 13.76 1.94
C VAL A 38 -5.56 13.20 0.97
N GLN A 39 -5.70 11.86 0.95
CA GLN A 39 -6.76 11.22 0.20
C GLN A 39 -8.00 11.10 1.09
N GLU A 40 -9.03 11.88 0.76
CA GLU A 40 -10.32 11.80 1.44
C GLU A 40 -11.04 10.49 1.08
N ASP A 41 -11.75 9.90 2.05
CA ASP A 41 -12.58 8.72 1.81
C ASP A 41 -13.83 9.15 1.02
N LEU A 42 -13.95 8.63 -0.20
CA LEU A 42 -15.05 8.91 -1.12
C LEU A 42 -16.30 8.07 -0.78
N THR A 43 -16.23 7.16 0.20
CA THR A 43 -17.38 6.35 0.61
C THR A 43 -18.28 7.14 1.57
N LEU A 44 -19.58 7.18 1.27
CA LEU A 44 -20.56 7.79 2.18
C LEU A 44 -20.84 6.91 3.41
N HIS A 45 -20.94 5.60 3.19
CA HIS A 45 -21.20 4.62 4.23
C HIS A 45 -20.82 3.20 3.76
N SER A 46 -20.28 2.39 4.66
CA SER A 46 -19.95 0.98 4.41
C SER A 46 -20.70 0.08 5.38
N LEU A 47 -21.28 -1.01 4.87
CA LEU A 47 -21.98 -2.03 5.65
C LEU A 47 -21.25 -3.37 5.52
N VAL A 48 -21.07 -4.07 6.64
CA VAL A 48 -20.56 -5.46 6.66
C VAL A 48 -21.74 -6.43 6.67
N VAL A 49 -21.82 -7.29 5.66
CA VAL A 49 -22.86 -8.33 5.56
C VAL A 49 -22.25 -9.69 5.88
N HIS A 50 -22.81 -10.39 6.87
CA HIS A 50 -22.45 -11.76 7.19
C HIS A 50 -23.42 -12.73 6.54
N PHE A 51 -22.90 -13.74 5.86
CA PHE A 51 -23.69 -14.81 5.23
C PHE A 51 -23.57 -16.10 6.01
N GLN A 52 -24.63 -16.90 6.07
CA GLN A 52 -24.62 -18.18 6.79
C GLN A 52 -24.09 -19.30 5.90
N THR A 53 -24.50 -19.34 4.64
CA THR A 53 -24.08 -20.38 3.70
C THR A 53 -23.48 -19.82 2.42
N LYS A 54 -22.92 -20.71 1.59
CA LYS A 54 -22.40 -20.33 0.27
C LYS A 54 -23.52 -20.05 -0.73
N GLU A 55 -24.66 -20.72 -0.59
CA GLU A 55 -25.82 -20.47 -1.46
C GLU A 55 -26.36 -19.04 -1.26
N ASP A 56 -26.32 -18.51 -0.03
CA ASP A 56 -26.72 -17.13 0.26
C ASP A 56 -25.83 -16.10 -0.47
N ILE A 57 -24.52 -16.38 -0.55
CA ILE A 57 -23.55 -15.53 -1.27
C ILE A 57 -23.88 -15.55 -2.77
N GLU A 58 -24.19 -16.71 -3.33
CA GLU A 58 -24.57 -16.84 -4.75
C GLU A 58 -25.90 -16.15 -5.05
N ALA A 59 -26.88 -16.25 -4.16
CA ALA A 59 -28.16 -15.56 -4.29
C ALA A 59 -27.96 -14.04 -4.23
N PHE A 60 -27.15 -13.55 -3.29
CA PHE A 60 -26.83 -12.12 -3.18
C PHE A 60 -26.03 -11.61 -4.38
N SER A 61 -25.09 -12.40 -4.88
CA SER A 61 -24.32 -12.09 -6.10
C SER A 61 -25.24 -11.89 -7.32
N LYS A 62 -26.28 -12.73 -7.47
CA LYS A 62 -27.30 -12.58 -8.53
C LYS A 62 -28.20 -11.37 -8.32
N LEU A 63 -28.59 -11.08 -7.08
CA LEU A 63 -29.44 -9.92 -6.76
C LEU A 63 -28.77 -8.59 -7.08
N VAL A 64 -27.47 -8.48 -6.80
CA VAL A 64 -26.68 -7.27 -7.05
C VAL A 64 -26.17 -7.20 -8.50
N ASP A 65 -26.36 -8.27 -9.28
CA ASP A 65 -25.83 -8.46 -10.63
C ASP A 65 -24.30 -8.23 -10.71
N GLN A 66 -23.60 -8.74 -9.68
CA GLN A 66 -22.15 -8.64 -9.56
C GLN A 66 -21.58 -9.98 -9.08
N GLN A 67 -20.46 -10.40 -9.68
CA GLN A 67 -19.81 -11.66 -9.34
C GLN A 67 -19.05 -11.52 -8.01
N ILE A 68 -19.56 -12.16 -6.96
CA ILE A 68 -18.93 -12.18 -5.64
C ILE A 68 -18.25 -13.54 -5.46
N THR A 69 -16.94 -13.52 -5.26
CA THR A 69 -16.13 -14.72 -4.98
C THR A 69 -15.66 -14.70 -3.54
N SER A 70 -15.20 -15.84 -3.02
CA SER A 70 -14.61 -15.94 -1.69
C SER A 70 -13.36 -15.08 -1.47
N LYS A 71 -12.75 -14.54 -2.53
CA LYS A 71 -11.62 -13.61 -2.47
C LYS A 71 -12.04 -12.14 -2.56
N THR A 72 -13.31 -11.86 -2.88
CA THR A 72 -13.83 -10.50 -3.01
C THR A 72 -13.87 -9.85 -1.62
N LYS A 73 -13.13 -8.75 -1.44
CA LYS A 73 -13.04 -8.03 -0.15
C LYS A 73 -14.21 -7.06 0.06
N PHE A 74 -14.61 -6.36 -0.99
CA PHE A 74 -15.71 -5.41 -1.01
C PHE A 74 -16.23 -5.28 -2.44
N ILE A 75 -17.43 -4.72 -2.57
CA ILE A 75 -18.02 -4.34 -3.86
C ILE A 75 -18.50 -2.90 -3.76
N TRP A 76 -18.51 -2.19 -4.89
CA TRP A 76 -19.15 -0.89 -4.98
C TRP A 76 -20.55 -1.05 -5.55
N TYR A 77 -21.51 -0.33 -4.98
CA TYR A 77 -22.86 -0.26 -5.47
C TYR A 77 -23.29 1.20 -5.63
N PRO A 78 -23.70 1.64 -6.84
CA PRO A 78 -23.74 0.89 -8.10
C PRO A 78 -22.36 0.42 -8.58
N LYS A 79 -22.32 -0.59 -9.46
CA LYS A 79 -21.05 -1.15 -9.99
C LYS A 79 -20.23 -0.03 -10.64
N VAL A 80 -19.08 0.27 -10.06
CA VAL A 80 -18.13 1.22 -10.66
C VAL A 80 -17.47 0.54 -11.85
N THR A 81 -17.75 1.04 -13.05
CA THR A 81 -16.98 0.67 -14.24
C THR A 81 -15.60 1.29 -14.10
N GLN A 82 -14.53 0.54 -14.36
CA GLN A 82 -13.21 1.14 -14.54
C GLN A 82 -13.36 2.16 -15.68
N GLU A 83 -13.43 3.43 -15.33
CA GLU A 83 -13.42 4.50 -16.31
C GLU A 83 -12.17 4.29 -17.16
N GLN A 84 -12.31 4.32 -18.48
CA GLN A 84 -11.20 4.02 -19.36
C GLN A 84 -10.14 5.10 -19.20
N LEU A 85 -9.16 4.82 -18.32
CA LEU A 85 -7.95 5.62 -18.07
C LEU A 85 -7.23 5.99 -19.37
N GLU A 86 -7.46 5.24 -20.43
CA GLU A 86 -7.00 5.52 -21.80
C GLU A 86 -7.34 6.93 -22.30
N LYS A 87 -8.45 7.52 -21.84
CA LYS A 87 -8.88 8.89 -22.21
C LYS A 87 -8.15 9.99 -21.44
N LEU A 88 -7.53 9.65 -20.31
CA LEU A 88 -6.81 10.59 -19.45
C LEU A 88 -5.30 10.58 -19.72
N ARG A 89 -4.84 9.84 -20.74
CA ARG A 89 -3.42 9.87 -21.11
C ARG A 89 -3.06 11.28 -21.61
N PHE A 90 -1.98 11.83 -21.05
CA PHE A 90 -1.36 13.02 -21.60
C PHE A 90 -0.81 12.69 -22.98
N VAL A 91 -1.22 13.46 -23.99
CA VAL A 91 -0.59 13.43 -25.30
C VAL A 91 0.22 14.72 -25.35
N ASP A 92 1.54 14.61 -25.43
CA ASP A 92 2.40 15.75 -25.69
C ASP A 92 1.96 16.34 -27.04
N GLU A 93 1.43 17.57 -27.03
CA GLU A 93 1.26 18.38 -28.23
C GLU A 93 2.66 18.83 -28.69
N GLU A 94 3.39 17.96 -29.37
CA GLU A 94 4.59 18.31 -30.13
C GLU A 94 4.36 18.02 -31.62
N GLU A 95 3.86 19.02 -32.34
CA GLU A 95 4.54 19.80 -33.40
C GLU A 95 3.53 20.43 -34.39
#